data_AF-B8GHL7-F1
#
_entry.id   AF-B8GHL7-F1
#
_cell.length_a   1.000
_cell.length_b   1.000
_cell.length_c   1.000
_cell.angle_alpha   90.00
_cell.angle_beta   90.00
_cell.angle_gamma   90.00
#
_symmetry.space_group_name_H-M   'P 1'
#
loop_
_entity.id
_entity.type
_entity.pdbx_description
1 polymer ?
#
loop_
_entity_poly.entity_id
_entity_poly.type
_entity_poly.pdbx_seq_one_letter_code
_entity_poly.pdbx_strand_id
1 'polypeptide(L)'
;MSDLWADIEEAGALTEPLRAAVIEQYKNRGIKALEALDEERVQKYLDFWVVVGTNDRYIVDEDFCTCNDFIYRGGSCCHILAVKIAQLTGIFQEYARWYLDERPFCMNNQQYL
;
A
#
# COMPACT_ATOMS: atom_id res chain seq x y z
N MET A 1 -1.88 24.22 -11.75
CA MET A 1 -2.46 23.01 -11.13
C MET A 1 -1.48 22.59 -10.06
N SER A 2 -1.88 22.56 -8.80
CA SER A 2 -0.97 22.04 -7.77
C SER A 2 -0.74 20.56 -8.05
N ASP A 3 0.50 20.13 -7.88
CA ASP A 3 0.85 18.72 -7.98
C ASP A 3 0.53 18.11 -6.62
N LEU A 4 -0.56 17.34 -6.55
CA LEU A 4 -1.04 16.72 -5.32
C LEU A 4 0.08 16.03 -4.54
N TRP A 5 1.01 15.39 -5.24
CA TRP A 5 2.11 14.68 -4.61
C TRP A 5 3.13 15.63 -3.98
N ALA A 6 3.44 16.74 -4.65
CA ALA A 6 4.30 17.78 -4.10
C ALA A 6 3.64 18.45 -2.87
N ASP A 7 2.33 18.69 -2.91
CA ASP A 7 1.61 19.30 -1.79
C ASP A 7 1.59 18.37 -0.55
N ILE A 8 1.46 17.05 -0.75
CA ILE A 8 1.54 16.04 0.33
C ILE A 8 2.97 15.96 0.88
N GLU A 9 3.97 15.96 0.00
CA GLU A 9 5.38 15.93 0.39
C GLU A 9 5.78 17.16 1.21
N GLU A 10 5.39 18.35 0.76
CA GLU A 10 5.67 19.61 1.47
C GLU A 10 4.98 19.65 2.84
N ALA A 11 3.73 19.19 2.92
CA ALA A 11 3.01 19.14 4.18
C ALA A 11 3.55 18.07 5.15
N GLY A 12 4.13 16.99 4.63
CA GLY A 12 4.55 15.81 5.41
C GLY A 12 3.41 15.13 6.17
N ALA A 13 2.15 15.47 5.86
CA ALA A 13 0.97 15.02 6.58
C ALA A 13 -0.30 15.06 5.70
N LEU A 14 -1.25 14.17 5.98
CA LEU A 14 -2.55 14.11 5.32
C LEU A 14 -3.56 15.07 5.97
N THR A 15 -3.50 16.34 5.59
CA THR A 15 -4.53 17.33 5.98
C THR A 15 -5.88 17.04 5.31
N GLU A 16 -6.99 17.52 5.88
CA GLU A 16 -8.33 17.35 5.31
C GLU A 16 -8.46 17.81 3.84
N PRO A 17 -7.88 18.96 3.42
CA PRO A 17 -7.88 19.34 2.01
C PRO A 17 -7.14 18.34 1.11
N LEU A 18 -6.01 17.80 1.56
CA LEU A 18 -5.23 16.83 0.80
C LEU A 18 -5.98 15.48 0.69
N ARG A 19 -6.65 15.06 1.76
CA ARG A 19 -7.55 13.89 1.73
C ARG A 19 -8.67 14.07 0.71
N ALA A 20 -9.31 15.23 0.71
CA ALA A 20 -10.37 15.54 -0.26
C ALA A 20 -9.84 15.50 -1.70
N ALA A 21 -8.65 16.05 -1.95
CA ALA A 21 -8.01 16.03 -3.27
C ALA A 21 -7.67 14.60 -3.75
N VAL A 22 -7.16 13.74 -2.85
CA VAL A 22 -6.93 12.31 -3.14
C VAL A 22 -8.24 11.63 -3.54
N ILE A 23 -9.34 11.86 -2.82
CA ILE A 23 -10.66 11.29 -3.11
C ILE A 23 -11.19 11.84 -4.44
N GLU A 24 -11.04 13.13 -4.70
CA GLU A 24 -11.50 13.74 -5.93
C GLU A 24 -10.80 13.14 -7.16
N GLN A 25 -9.48 12.97 -7.09
CA GLN A 25 -8.66 12.48 -8.19
C GLN A 25 -8.82 10.97 -8.41
N TYR A 26 -8.81 10.17 -7.34
CA TYR A 26 -8.77 8.70 -7.43
C TYR A 26 -10.10 8.01 -7.10
N LYS A 27 -11.13 8.79 -6.74
CA LYS A 27 -12.48 8.31 -6.41
C LYS A 27 -12.43 7.20 -5.35
N ASN A 28 -13.12 6.09 -5.59
CA ASN A 28 -13.18 4.95 -4.67
C ASN A 28 -11.79 4.35 -4.35
N ARG A 29 -10.81 4.46 -5.26
CA ARG A 29 -9.45 3.99 -4.97
C ARG A 29 -8.75 4.88 -3.94
N GLY A 30 -9.00 6.19 -4.00
CA GLY A 30 -8.51 7.16 -3.03
C GLY A 30 -9.11 6.92 -1.64
N ILE A 31 -10.42 6.70 -1.56
CA ILE A 31 -11.11 6.39 -0.28
C ILE A 31 -10.47 5.16 0.38
N LYS A 32 -10.35 4.05 -0.35
CA LYS A 32 -9.76 2.81 0.17
C LYS A 32 -8.29 2.94 0.56
N ALA A 33 -7.54 3.80 -0.12
CA ALA A 33 -6.15 4.08 0.21
C ALA A 33 -6.05 4.81 1.55
N LEU A 34 -6.91 5.82 1.76
CA LEU A 34 -6.97 6.56 3.02
C LEU A 34 -7.44 5.67 4.17
N GLU A 35 -8.45 4.81 3.96
CA GLU A 35 -8.87 3.81 4.94
C GLU A 35 -7.72 2.87 5.35
N ALA A 36 -6.85 2.50 4.40
CA ALA A 36 -5.68 1.66 4.71
C ALA A 36 -4.64 2.37 5.58
N LEU A 37 -4.53 3.69 5.46
CA LEU A 37 -3.65 4.50 6.29
C LEU A 37 -4.25 4.71 7.68
N ASP A 38 -5.54 5.03 7.74
CA ASP A 38 -6.29 5.24 9.00
C ASP A 38 -6.32 3.99 9.88
N GLU A 39 -6.37 2.82 9.25
CA GLU A 39 -6.37 1.52 9.93
C GLU A 39 -4.96 0.93 10.10
N GLU A 40 -3.90 1.71 9.82
CA GLU A 40 -2.50 1.32 9.95
C GLU A 40 -2.14 0.01 9.22
N ARG A 41 -2.77 -0.23 8.06
CA ARG A 41 -2.64 -1.47 7.28
C ARG A 41 -1.46 -1.46 6.30
N VAL A 42 -0.74 -0.36 6.20
CA VAL A 42 0.46 -0.24 5.35
C VAL A 42 1.69 -0.65 6.15
N GLN A 43 2.36 -1.71 5.70
CA GLN A 43 3.50 -2.31 6.37
C GLN A 43 4.74 -2.22 5.48
N LYS A 44 5.86 -1.79 6.04
CA LYS A 44 7.16 -1.73 5.38
C LYS A 44 8.05 -2.84 5.91
N TYR A 45 8.47 -3.75 5.02
CA TYR A 45 9.47 -4.77 5.29
C TYR A 45 10.81 -4.36 4.68
N LEU A 46 11.86 -5.18 4.89
CA LEU A 46 13.18 -4.94 4.32
C LEU A 46 13.20 -5.10 2.79
N ASP A 47 12.33 -5.94 2.25
CA ASP A 47 12.20 -6.28 0.82
C ASP A 47 11.01 -5.59 0.15
N PHE A 48 9.85 -5.55 0.80
CA PHE A 48 8.60 -5.07 0.16
C PHE A 48 7.72 -4.20 1.05
N TRP A 49 6.81 -3.48 0.40
CA TRP A 49 5.63 -2.96 1.07
C TRP A 49 4.51 -3.99 1.04
N VAL A 50 3.77 -4.09 2.12
CA VAL A 50 2.60 -4.96 2.22
C VAL A 50 1.43 -4.14 2.72
N VAL A 51 0.36 -4.10 1.93
CA VAL A 51 -0.92 -3.51 2.37
C VAL A 51 -1.86 -4.65 2.74
N VAL A 52 -2.24 -4.71 4.01
CA VAL A 52 -3.21 -5.69 4.49
C VAL A 52 -4.59 -5.25 4.01
N GLY A 53 -5.27 -6.09 3.23
CA GLY A 53 -6.68 -5.91 2.88
C GLY A 53 -7.59 -6.72 3.80
N THR A 54 -8.90 -6.63 3.57
CA THR A 54 -9.89 -7.39 4.35
C THR A 54 -9.69 -8.91 4.27
N ASN A 55 -9.28 -9.42 3.10
CA ASN A 55 -9.23 -10.86 2.81
C ASN A 55 -7.82 -11.40 2.54
N ASP A 56 -6.86 -10.54 2.21
CA ASP A 56 -5.52 -10.95 1.79
C ASP A 56 -4.50 -9.84 2.03
N ARG A 57 -3.22 -10.17 1.85
CA ARG A 57 -2.08 -9.25 1.91
C ARG A 57 -1.57 -8.98 0.51
N TYR A 58 -1.47 -7.71 0.16
CA TYR A 58 -1.02 -7.30 -1.17
C TYR A 58 0.40 -6.76 -1.10
N ILE A 59 1.29 -7.39 -1.86
CA ILE A 59 2.68 -6.96 -1.99
C ILE A 59 2.70 -5.81 -2.98
N VAL A 60 3.34 -4.72 -2.58
CA VAL A 60 3.56 -3.52 -3.39
C VAL A 60 5.07 -3.30 -3.49
N ASP A 61 5.53 -3.09 -4.71
CA ASP A 61 6.91 -2.75 -5.02
C ASP A 61 6.89 -1.68 -6.11
N GLU A 62 7.35 -0.47 -5.75
CA GLU A 62 7.23 0.72 -6.59
C GLU A 62 5.80 0.90 -7.16
N ASP A 63 5.66 0.81 -8.48
CA ASP A 63 4.40 0.95 -9.22
C ASP A 63 3.70 -0.40 -9.50
N PHE A 64 4.13 -1.49 -8.86
CA PHE A 64 3.56 -2.83 -9.00
C PHE A 64 2.77 -3.24 -7.76
N CYS A 65 1.66 -3.96 -7.96
CA CYS A 65 0.87 -4.52 -6.86
C CYS A 65 0.28 -5.89 -7.23
N THR A 66 0.26 -6.83 -6.27
CA THR A 66 -0.28 -8.19 -6.48
C THR A 66 -1.81 -8.29 -6.46
N CYS A 67 -2.54 -7.19 -6.26
CA CYS A 67 -4.00 -7.21 -6.22
C CYS A 67 -4.63 -7.35 -7.61
N ASN A 68 -5.83 -7.93 -7.66
CA ASN A 68 -6.59 -8.11 -8.89
C ASN A 68 -6.90 -6.78 -9.62
N ASP A 69 -7.13 -5.68 -8.89
CA ASP A 69 -7.38 -4.37 -9.52
C ASP A 69 -6.17 -3.93 -10.37
N PHE A 70 -4.96 -4.11 -9.86
CA PHE A 70 -3.74 -3.86 -10.60
C PHE A 70 -3.55 -4.87 -11.74
N ILE A 71 -3.68 -6.17 -11.46
CA ILE A 71 -3.44 -7.21 -12.47
C ILE A 71 -4.36 -7.06 -13.69
N TYR A 72 -5.65 -6.75 -13.49
CA TYR A 72 -6.61 -6.66 -14.57
C TYR A 72 -6.71 -5.27 -15.22
N ARG A 73 -6.45 -4.18 -14.48
CA ARG A 73 -6.63 -2.80 -14.99
C ARG A 73 -5.34 -2.02 -15.14
N GLY A 74 -4.28 -2.40 -14.43
CA GLY A 74 -3.04 -1.66 -14.32
C GLY A 74 -3.17 -0.32 -13.58
N GLY A 75 -2.04 0.39 -13.50
CA GLY A 75 -1.95 1.73 -12.94
C GLY A 75 -2.14 1.79 -11.43
N SER A 76 -2.56 2.95 -10.90
CA SER A 76 -2.63 3.20 -9.46
C SER A 76 -3.85 2.54 -8.81
N CYS A 77 -3.71 1.30 -8.35
CA CYS A 77 -4.69 0.66 -7.46
C CYS A 77 -4.65 1.31 -6.06
N CYS A 78 -5.63 1.03 -5.19
CA CYS A 78 -5.67 1.63 -3.85
C CYS A 78 -4.44 1.31 -2.99
N HIS A 79 -3.81 0.14 -3.17
CA HIS A 79 -2.62 -0.24 -2.39
C HIS A 79 -1.38 0.57 -2.80
N ILE A 80 -1.17 0.79 -4.09
CA ILE A 80 -0.08 1.66 -4.58
C ILE A 80 -0.28 3.09 -4.08
N LEU A 81 -1.51 3.60 -4.14
CA LEU A 81 -1.83 4.92 -3.60
C LEU A 81 -1.54 5.01 -2.09
N ALA A 82 -1.95 4.00 -1.32
CA ALA A 82 -1.69 3.95 0.11
C ALA A 82 -0.19 3.97 0.42
N VAL A 83 0.61 3.14 -0.27
CA VAL A 83 2.08 3.10 -0.10
C VAL A 83 2.71 4.44 -0.48
N LYS A 84 2.33 5.02 -1.62
CA LYS A 84 2.88 6.31 -2.05
C LYS A 84 2.60 7.42 -1.03
N ILE A 85 1.39 7.49 -0.49
CA ILE A 85 1.06 8.46 0.54
C ILE A 85 1.78 8.16 1.87
N ALA A 86 1.87 6.87 2.25
CA ALA A 86 2.60 6.45 3.45
C ALA A 86 4.07 6.86 3.40
N GLN A 87 4.72 6.72 2.24
CA GLN A 87 6.11 7.14 2.04
C GLN A 87 6.31 8.64 2.26
N LEU A 88 5.37 9.46 1.76
CA LEU A 88 5.46 10.92 1.87
C LEU A 88 5.10 11.43 3.28
N THR A 89 4.22 10.73 4.00
CA THR A 89 3.70 11.18 5.30
C THR A 89 4.29 10.46 6.50
N GLY A 90 5.03 9.37 6.30
CA GLY A 90 5.53 8.52 7.38
C GLY A 90 4.47 7.64 8.05
N ILE A 91 3.26 7.54 7.50
CA ILE A 91 2.15 6.78 8.08
C ILE A 91 2.22 5.31 7.62
N PHE A 92 3.01 4.51 8.32
CA PHE A 92 3.12 3.06 8.11
C PHE A 92 3.70 2.35 9.33
N GLN A 93 3.56 1.03 9.35
CA GLN A 93 4.19 0.16 10.34
C GLN A 93 5.49 -0.43 9.77
N GLU A 94 6.63 -0.20 10.43
CA GLU A 94 7.92 -0.74 9.99
C GLU A 94 8.25 -2.06 10.69
N TYR A 95 8.71 -3.04 9.91
CA TYR A 95 9.12 -4.34 10.38
C TYR A 95 10.55 -4.61 9.92
N ALA A 96 11.49 -4.67 10.86
CA ALA A 96 12.90 -4.97 10.60
C ALA A 96 13.15 -6.47 10.33
N ARG A 97 12.44 -7.02 9.34
CA ARG A 97 12.50 -8.43 8.89
C ARG A 97 12.13 -8.54 7.41
N TRP A 98 12.47 -9.66 6.79
CA TRP A 98 12.15 -9.98 5.40
C TRP A 98 10.76 -10.59 5.31
N TYR A 99 9.91 -10.10 4.40
CA TYR A 99 8.57 -10.66 4.23
C TYR A 99 8.61 -12.10 3.69
N LEU A 100 9.62 -12.42 2.85
CA LEU A 100 9.81 -13.77 2.32
C LEU A 100 10.03 -14.83 3.40
N ASP A 101 10.67 -14.48 4.51
CA ASP A 101 10.91 -15.41 5.62
C ASP A 101 9.61 -15.78 6.38
N GLU A 102 8.54 -14.97 6.25
CA GLU A 102 7.26 -15.23 6.91
C GLU A 102 6.42 -16.30 6.24
N ARG A 103 6.67 -16.57 4.95
CA ARG A 103 5.98 -17.63 4.21
C ARG A 103 6.95 -18.77 3.93
N PRO A 104 7.03 -19.80 4.79
CA PRO A 104 7.81 -21.00 4.51
C PRO A 104 7.13 -21.82 3.40
N PHE A 105 7.24 -21.37 2.15
CA PHE A 105 6.64 -22.04 1.00
C PHE A 105 7.42 -23.30 0.58
N CYS A 106 8.59 -23.58 1.16
CA CYS A 106 9.44 -24.70 0.79
C CYS A 106 9.40 -25.93 1.73
N MET A 107 8.61 -25.94 2.81
CA MET A 107 8.47 -27.12 3.67
C MET A 107 7.04 -27.68 3.66
N ASN A 108 6.66 -28.31 2.56
CA ASN A 108 5.60 -29.33 2.52
C ASN A 108 5.77 -30.18 1.26
N ASN A 109 6.79 -31.05 1.26
CA ASN A 109 6.79 -32.24 0.41
C ASN A 109 7.04 -33.48 1.27
N GLN A 110 6.16 -33.69 2.26
CA GLN A 110 6.15 -34.89 3.09
C GLN A 110 4.72 -35.45 3.21
N GLN A 111 4.05 -35.60 2.08
CA GLN A 111 2.84 -36.45 1.96
C GLN A 111 2.84 -37.17 0.59
N TYR A 112 3.90 -37.92 0.32
CA TYR A 112 3.90 -39.03 -0.64
C TYR A 112 4.82 -40.14 -0.12
N LEU A 113 4.43 -40.77 0.99
CA LEU A 113 4.87 -42.10 1.41
C LEU A 113 3.68 -42.81 2.06
#